data_AF-A0A1G2ULV3-F1
#
_entry.id   AF-A0A1G2ULV3-F1
#
_cell.length_a   1.000
_cell.length_b   1.000
_cell.length_c   1.000
_cell.angle_alpha   90.00
_cell.angle_beta   90.00
_cell.angle_gamma   90.00
#
_symmetry.space_group_name_H-M   'P 1'
#
loop_
_entity.id
_entity.type
_entity.pdbx_description
1 polymer ?
#
loop_
_entity_poly.entity_id
_entity_poly.type
_entity_poly.pdbx_seq_one_letter_code
_entity_poly.pdbx_strand_id
1 'polypeptide(L)' 'MEGEFTWIGPLKESKHGGCYRVVTLRIFGDEKQAKVFLDPDCKNYKNWEQILQKGNIVGGLVWKNKESRIIDADSPVHLL' A
#
# COMPACT_ATOMS: atom_id res chain seq x y z
N MET A 1 2.50 7.86 9.13
CA MET A 1 2.84 6.62 9.87
C MET A 1 3.85 5.84 9.06
N GLU A 2 4.45 4.80 9.66
CA GLU A 2 5.51 4.01 9.05
C GLU A 2 5.14 2.53 9.02
N GLY A 3 5.69 1.77 8.08
CA GLY A 3 5.50 0.33 8.02
C GLY A 3 6.40 -0.36 7.02
N GLU A 4 6.44 -1.68 7.11
CA GLU A 4 7.27 -2.54 6.24
C GLU A 4 6.39 -3.29 5.23
N PHE A 5 6.78 -3.32 3.96
CA PHE A 5 6.13 -4.18 2.96
C PHE A 5 6.39 -5.67 3.25
N THR A 6 5.39 -6.38 3.77
CA THR A 6 5.50 -7.81 4.09
C THR A 6 5.07 -8.71 2.95
N TRP A 7 4.20 -8.22 2.05
CA TRP A 7 3.74 -8.96 0.88
C TRP A 7 3.28 -8.02 -0.24
N ILE A 8 3.60 -8.38 -1.48
CA ILE A 8 3.20 -7.64 -2.69
C ILE A 8 2.51 -8.63 -3.63
N GLY A 9 1.23 -8.41 -3.87
CA GLY A 9 0.44 -9.28 -4.73
C GLY A 9 0.69 -9.07 -6.23
N PRO A 10 0.32 -10.07 -7.06
CA PRO A 10 0.24 -9.86 -8.50
C PRO A 10 -0.82 -8.80 -8.81
N LEU A 11 -0.69 -8.16 -9.98
CA LEU A 11 -1.78 -7.37 -10.55
C LEU A 11 -2.95 -8.31 -10.88
N LYS A 12 -4.16 -7.85 -10.57
CA LYS A 12 -5.43 -8.56 -10.76
C LYS A 12 -6.41 -7.62 -11.44
N GLU A 13 -7.25 -8.18 -12.30
CA GLU A 13 -8.35 -7.46 -12.90
C GLU A 13 -9.47 -7.23 -11.87
N SER A 14 -10.05 -6.03 -11.89
CA SER A 14 -11.20 -5.66 -11.07
C SER A 14 -12.51 -6.13 -11.72
N LYS A 15 -13.53 -6.41 -10.92
CA LYS A 15 -14.88 -6.77 -11.42
C LYS A 15 -15.54 -5.64 -12.24
N HIS A 16 -15.07 -4.41 -12.09
CA HIS A 16 -15.62 -3.22 -12.72
C HIS A 16 -14.75 -2.71 -13.89
N GLY A 17 -13.80 -3.53 -14.36
CA GLY A 17 -12.74 -3.10 -15.27
C GLY A 17 -11.57 -2.47 -14.51
N GLY A 18 -10.40 -2.41 -15.16
CA GLY A 18 -9.16 -1.91 -14.56
C GLY A 18 -8.34 -2.97 -13.81
N CYS A 19 -7.12 -2.63 -13.45
CA CYS A 19 -6.17 -3.52 -12.77
C CYS A 19 -5.80 -2.96 -11.39
N TYR A 20 -5.56 -3.84 -10.42
CA TYR A 20 -5.02 -3.44 -9.12
C TYR A 20 -4.15 -4.53 -8.53
N ARG A 21 -3.26 -4.16 -7.61
CA ARG A 21 -2.57 -5.12 -6.74
C ARG A 21 -2.84 -4.78 -5.28
N VAL A 22 -2.79 -5.81 -4.45
CA VAL A 22 -2.88 -5.66 -3.00
C VAL A 22 -1.48 -5.75 -2.42
N VAL A 23 -1.15 -4.82 -1.54
CA VAL A 23 0.12 -4.80 -0.81
C VAL A 23 -0.19 -4.83 0.68
N THR A 24 0.51 -5.71 1.39
CA THR A 24 0.37 -5.87 2.84
C THR A 24 1.55 -5.21 3.53
N LEU A 25 1.26 -4.39 4.53
CA LEU A 25 2.24 -3.69 5.35
C LEU A 25 2.16 -4.16 6.80
N ARG A 26 3.28 -4.30 7.51
CA ARG A 26 3.29 -4.32 8.97
C ARG A 26 3.46 -2.88 9.47
N ILE A 27 2.46 -2.33 10.14
CA ILE A 27 2.48 -0.94 10.63
C ILE A 27 3.25 -0.86 11.94
N PHE A 28 4.21 0.06 12.03
CA PHE A 28 4.97 0.28 13.26
C PHE A 28 4.12 1.00 14.31
N GLY A 29 4.28 0.62 15.59
CA GLY A 29 3.48 1.13 16.71
C GLY A 29 2.12 0.46 16.93
N ASP A 30 1.52 -0.17 15.90
CA ASP A 30 0.34 -1.04 16.04
C ASP A 30 0.71 -2.53 15.95
N GLU A 31 1.90 -2.84 15.39
CA GLU A 31 2.43 -4.18 15.07
C GLU A 31 1.49 -5.08 14.23
N LYS A 32 0.36 -4.54 13.78
CA LYS A 32 -0.66 -5.24 12.99
C LYS A 32 -0.44 -5.03 11.49
N GLN A 33 -0.99 -5.98 10.73
CA GLN A 33 -0.99 -5.90 9.28
C GLN A 33 -2.08 -4.94 8.78
N ALA A 34 -1.73 -4.19 7.74
CA ALA A 34 -2.62 -3.34 6.98
C ALA A 34 -2.51 -3.66 5.49
N LYS A 35 -3.53 -3.29 4.71
CA LYS A 35 -3.55 -3.48 3.26
C LYS A 35 -3.70 -2.15 2.55
N VAL A 36 -3.07 -2.03 1.40
CA VAL A 36 -3.34 -0.98 0.42
C VAL A 36 -3.68 -1.63 -0.92
N PHE A 37 -4.63 -1.04 -1.63
CA PHE A 37 -5.06 -1.45 -2.96
C PHE A 37 -4.52 -0.42 -3.94
N LEU A 38 -3.58 -0.83 -4.78
CA LEU A 38 -2.87 0.05 -5.70
C LEU A 38 -3.33 -0.25 -7.13
N ASP A 39 -3.93 0.75 -7.75
CA ASP A 39 -4.37 0.73 -9.14
C ASP A 39 -3.30 1.45 -9.99
N PRO A 40 -2.70 0.81 -11.03
CA PRO A 40 -1.75 1.44 -11.94
C PRO A 40 -2.24 2.71 -12.63
N ASP A 41 -3.55 2.86 -12.82
CA ASP A 41 -4.16 4.02 -13.48
C ASP A 41 -4.36 5.19 -12.50
N CYS A 42 -4.17 4.98 -11.19
CA CYS A 42 -4.22 6.05 -10.20
C CYS A 42 -2.95 6.93 -10.20
N LYS A 43 -3.15 8.24 -10.02
CA LYS A 43 -2.09 9.26 -10.07
C LYS A 43 -0.89 8.97 -9.16
N ASN A 44 -1.13 8.44 -7.97
CA ASN A 44 -0.09 8.18 -6.98
C ASN A 44 0.61 6.82 -7.16
N TYR A 45 0.17 5.96 -8.09
CA TYR A 45 0.76 4.63 -8.28
C TYR A 45 2.26 4.68 -8.54
N LYS A 46 2.73 5.64 -9.34
CA LYS A 46 4.16 5.79 -9.66
C LYS A 46 5.04 5.94 -8.42
N ASN A 47 4.56 6.63 -7.38
CA ASN A 47 5.30 6.81 -6.13
C ASN A 47 5.43 5.48 -5.38
N TRP A 48 4.35 4.70 -5.36
CA TRP A 48 4.38 3.34 -4.80
C TRP A 48 5.26 2.42 -5.62
N GLU A 49 5.09 2.38 -6.94
CA GLU A 49 5.78 1.48 -7.86
C GLU A 49 7.30 1.51 -7.67
N GLN A 50 7.88 2.70 -7.50
CA GLN A 50 9.32 2.89 -7.32
C GLN A 50 9.87 2.25 -6.03
N ILE A 51 9.02 2.03 -5.03
CA ILE A 51 9.41 1.55 -3.71
C ILE A 51 8.81 0.17 -3.37
N LEU A 52 7.99 -0.41 -4.26
CA LEU A 52 7.33 -1.71 -4.09
C LEU A 52 8.31 -2.89 -4.12
N GLN A 53 9.04 -3.06 -3.02
CA GLN A 53 9.89 -4.22 -2.78
C GLN A 53 9.65 -4.75 -1.37
N LYS A 54 9.49 -6.08 -1.24
CA LYS A 54 9.29 -6.73 0.07
C LYS A 54 10.48 -6.41 0.98
N GLY A 55 10.19 -6.07 2.24
CA GLY A 55 11.19 -5.67 3.24
C GLY A 55 11.49 -4.16 3.26
N ASN A 56 11.07 -3.39 2.24
CA ASN A 56 11.21 -1.95 2.29
C ASN A 56 10.37 -1.35 3.42
N ILE A 57 10.97 -0.42 4.15
CA ILE A 57 10.32 0.39 5.18
C ILE A 57 9.91 1.70 4.54
N VAL A 58 8.65 2.08 4.74
CA VAL A 58 8.06 3.27 4.12
C VAL A 58 7.38 4.16 5.14
N GLY A 59 7.50 5.46 4.92
CA GLY A 59 6.85 6.53 5.67
C GLY A 59 5.67 7.14 4.92
N GLY A 60 5.04 8.14 5.53
CA GLY A 60 3.96 8.89 4.88
C GLY A 60 2.61 8.16 4.75
N LEU A 61 2.45 7.00 5.40
CA LEU A 61 1.21 6.22 5.35
C LEU A 61 0.05 6.91 6.10
N VAL A 62 -1.13 6.91 5.48
CA VAL A 62 -2.38 7.46 6.03
C VAL A 62 -3.45 6.36 6.05
N TRP A 63 -4.23 6.27 7.13
CA TRP A 63 -5.38 5.36 7.18
C TRP A 63 -6.50 5.88 6.28
N LYS A 64 -6.94 5.09 5.31
CA LYS A 64 -8.24 5.29 4.65
C LYS A 64 -9.36 4.79 5.54
N ASN A 65 -9.15 3.64 6.18
CA ASN A 65 -10.04 3.10 7.21
C ASN A 65 -9.21 2.34 8.25
N LYS A 66 -9.17 2.86 9.48
CA LYS A 66 -8.38 2.27 10.57
C LYS A 66 -9.01 0.98 11.11
N GLU A 67 -10.33 0.88 11.17
CA GLU A 67 -11.04 -0.32 11.67
C GLU A 67 -10.81 -1.52 10.76
N SER A 68 -10.94 -1.32 9.45
CA SER A 68 -10.72 -2.34 8.42
C SER A 68 -9.25 -2.51 8.00
N ARG A 69 -8.34 -1.76 8.62
CA ARG A 69 -6.89 -1.81 8.36
C ARG A 69 -6.52 -1.54 6.90
N ILE A 70 -7.11 -0.51 6.32
CA ILE A 70 -6.87 -0.09 4.94
C ILE A 70 -6.10 1.22 4.94
N ILE A 71 -4.92 1.19 4.32
CA ILE A 71 -4.10 2.37 4.02
C ILE A 71 -4.62 3.03 2.75
N ASP A 72 -4.55 4.36 2.71
CA ASP A 72 -4.93 5.12 1.54
C ASP A 72 -3.91 4.96 0.41
N ALA A 73 -4.38 4.62 -0.78
CA ALA A 73 -3.55 4.54 -1.98
C ALA A 73 -3.00 5.91 -2.38
N ASP A 74 -3.63 6.99 -1.93
CA ASP A 74 -3.17 8.36 -2.13
C ASP A 74 -2.21 8.87 -1.04
N SER A 75 -1.74 7.98 -0.14
CA SER A 75 -0.73 8.36 0.86
C SER A 75 0.54 8.91 0.17
N PRO A 76 1.16 10.00 0.69
CA PRO A 76 2.42 10.56 0.20
C PRO A 76 3.62 9.69 0.62
N VAL A 77 3.60 8.45 0.14
CA VAL A 77 4.55 7.41 0.53
C VAL A 77 5.97 7.76 0.09
N HIS A 78 6.95 7.43 0.93
CA HIS A 78 8.38 7.57 0.65
C HIS A 78 9.17 6.46 1.35
N LEU A 79 10.32 6.10 0.80
CA LEU A 79 11.24 5.14 1.41
C LEU A 79 11.94 5.75 2.62
N LEU A 80 12.16 4.97 3.67
CA LEU A 80 12.92 5.33 4.87
C LEU A 80 14.28 4.63 4.90
#